data_AF-A0A166RJN1-F1
#
_entry.id   AF-A0A166RJN1-F1
#
_cell.length_a   1.000
_cell.length_b   1.000
_cell.length_c   1.000
_cell.angle_alpha   90.00
_cell.angle_beta   90.00
_cell.angle_gamma   90.00
#
_symmetry.space_group_name_H-M   'P 1'
#
loop_
_entity.id
_entity.type
_entity.pdbx_description
1 polymer ?
#
loop_
_entity_poly.entity_id
_entity_poly.type
_entity_poly.pdbx_seq_one_letter_code
_entity_poly.pdbx_strand_id
1 'polypeptide(L)'
;MSQSPPSLNRRKFLQATIVSSTVLGTTSTATASQSHGSSHYTLEQDGKCIPIEPLSKGLPVKKFYDFRTPFTHPSSFRYASFGTTNLQQKNTSILFLYEGPKGLSLVVVHDKKGVGSGGAVTFRITNLPADGDIAVKDDKYPLQTNYDQWNLSKYRNSDGKKVATLEASWAHGKKRTDGMAYRGLGDDFEFTINPEFNQKAILSNDTHGEIKRWEVLSGDINNPTRTKLNMNKPVTILSGSCQPKTTTQQTTKTTQTTQTKTSSNQATTTEKQATKSTNNNQSVFGQLWNDVSSAFHSIESFFTSLF
;
A
#
# COMPACT_ATOMS: atom_id res chain seq x y z
N MET A 1 38.89 -42.83 26.07
CA MET A 1 38.66 -41.60 25.27
C MET A 1 37.47 -41.91 24.36
N SER A 2 36.31 -41.27 24.39
CA SER A 2 35.90 -39.96 24.87
C SER A 2 34.50 -40.07 25.52
N GLN A 3 34.21 -39.14 26.43
CA GLN A 3 33.05 -39.15 27.33
C GLN A 3 31.74 -38.80 26.60
N SER A 4 30.63 -39.32 27.10
CA SER A 4 29.32 -38.66 27.03
C SER A 4 28.55 -38.94 28.31
N PRO A 5 28.39 -37.96 29.22
CA PRO A 5 27.32 -37.94 30.21
C PRO A 5 26.28 -36.86 29.79
N PRO A 6 25.14 -36.74 30.47
CA PRO A 6 23.86 -37.24 29.98
C PRO A 6 22.93 -36.12 29.49
N SER A 7 21.93 -36.51 28.69
CA SER A 7 20.78 -35.69 28.34
C SER A 7 20.00 -35.26 29.59
N LEU A 8 19.96 -33.96 29.88
CA LEU A 8 19.10 -33.40 30.91
C LEU A 8 17.76 -32.95 30.33
N ASN A 9 16.80 -33.87 30.39
CA ASN A 9 15.39 -33.59 30.33
C ASN A 9 14.99 -32.88 31.65
N ARG A 10 14.85 -31.55 31.65
CA ARG A 10 14.28 -30.82 32.80
C ARG A 10 12.88 -30.34 32.46
N ARG A 11 11.94 -31.27 32.61
CA ARG A 11 10.54 -30.95 32.86
C ARG A 11 10.41 -30.33 34.27
N LYS A 12 9.66 -29.24 34.33
CA LYS A 12 8.75 -28.83 35.41
C LYS A 12 9.35 -28.67 36.82
N PHE A 13 9.52 -27.41 37.22
CA PHE A 13 9.31 -26.91 38.58
C PHE A 13 8.95 -25.42 38.43
N LEU A 14 7.79 -24.94 38.86
CA LEU A 14 7.57 -24.55 40.25
C LEU A 14 6.10 -24.74 40.66
N GLN A 15 5.95 -25.36 41.82
CA GLN A 15 4.72 -25.46 42.57
C GLN A 15 4.34 -24.11 43.17
N ALA A 16 3.05 -23.80 43.08
CA ALA A 16 2.42 -22.70 43.78
C ALA A 16 2.44 -22.96 45.29
N THR A 17 2.97 -22.02 46.07
CA THR A 17 2.78 -21.99 47.52
C THR A 17 1.63 -21.03 47.81
N ILE A 18 0.52 -21.57 48.29
CA ILE A 18 -0.63 -20.80 48.79
C ILE A 18 -0.28 -20.41 50.23
N VAL A 19 -0.14 -19.10 50.49
CA VAL A 19 -0.14 -18.55 51.85
C VAL A 19 -1.39 -17.67 51.95
N SER A 20 -2.36 -18.14 52.73
CA SER A 20 -3.53 -17.37 53.13
C SER A 20 -3.15 -16.42 54.26
N SER A 21 -3.29 -15.13 54.02
CA SER A 21 -3.39 -14.11 55.06
C SER A 21 -4.28 -12.98 54.54
N THR A 22 -5.45 -12.87 55.14
CA THR A 22 -6.46 -11.84 54.90
C THR A 22 -5.97 -10.47 55.37
N VAL A 23 -5.77 -9.54 54.43
CA VAL A 23 -5.79 -8.10 54.68
C VAL A 23 -6.58 -7.44 53.54
N LEU A 24 -7.65 -6.74 53.91
CA LEU A 24 -8.44 -5.87 53.03
C LEU A 24 -7.55 -4.72 52.54
N GLY A 25 -7.28 -4.70 51.24
CA GLY A 25 -6.52 -3.65 50.57
C GLY A 25 -6.41 -3.98 49.09
N THR A 26 -7.39 -3.55 48.30
CA THR A 26 -7.44 -3.79 46.85
C THR A 26 -6.39 -2.93 46.15
N THR A 27 -5.13 -3.36 46.16
CA THR A 27 -4.13 -2.87 45.20
C THR A 27 -4.28 -3.69 43.93
N SER A 28 -4.99 -3.13 42.96
CA SER A 28 -5.03 -3.62 41.59
C SER A 28 -3.61 -3.65 41.03
N THR A 29 -2.93 -4.79 41.07
CA THR A 29 -1.74 -5.02 40.23
C THR A 29 -2.23 -5.12 38.80
N ALA A 30 -2.31 -3.96 38.13
CA ALA A 30 -2.36 -3.92 36.68
C ALA A 30 -1.07 -4.57 36.19
N THR A 31 -1.14 -5.83 35.79
CA THR A 31 -0.22 -6.36 34.79
C THR A 31 -0.38 -5.46 33.58
N ALA A 32 0.52 -4.50 33.43
CA ALA A 32 0.75 -3.85 32.16
C ALA A 32 1.23 -4.95 31.22
N SER A 33 0.29 -5.64 30.57
CA SER A 33 0.56 -6.20 29.26
C SER A 33 1.07 -5.02 28.47
N GLN A 34 2.37 -5.00 28.24
CA GLN A 34 3.01 -4.10 27.31
C GLN A 34 2.44 -4.49 25.94
N SER A 35 1.26 -3.96 25.64
CA SER A 35 0.82 -3.75 24.28
C SER A 35 2.00 -3.06 23.65
N HIS A 36 2.74 -3.77 22.79
CA HIS A 36 3.24 -3.09 21.60
C HIS A 36 2.03 -2.33 21.10
N GLY A 37 2.06 -1.00 21.17
CA GLY A 37 0.94 -0.17 20.75
C GLY A 37 0.46 -0.72 19.42
N SER A 38 -0.84 -0.95 19.26
CA SER A 38 -1.38 -1.46 18.01
C SER A 38 -1.02 -0.46 16.92
N SER A 39 0.12 -0.64 16.27
CA SER A 39 0.55 0.21 15.18
C SER A 39 -0.50 0.05 14.10
N HIS A 40 -1.29 1.10 13.94
CA HIS A 40 -2.30 1.16 12.92
C HIS A 40 -1.63 1.60 11.63
N TYR A 41 -1.98 0.94 10.53
CA TYR A 41 -1.57 1.34 9.19
C TYR A 41 -2.81 1.54 8.35
N THR A 42 -2.72 2.41 7.36
CA THR A 42 -3.80 2.65 6.41
C THR A 42 -3.27 2.58 5.00
N LEU A 43 -4.17 2.21 4.09
CA LEU A 43 -4.01 2.42 2.67
C LEU A 43 -5.11 3.34 2.17
N GLU A 44 -4.69 4.35 1.41
CA GLU A 44 -5.57 5.32 0.79
C GLU A 44 -5.61 5.12 -0.71
N GLN A 45 -6.82 5.06 -1.26
CA GLN A 45 -7.05 5.03 -2.71
C GLN A 45 -8.41 5.64 -3.04
N ASP A 46 -8.45 6.51 -4.05
CA ASP A 46 -9.69 7.14 -4.52
C ASP A 46 -10.50 7.81 -3.37
N GLY A 47 -9.80 8.44 -2.43
CA GLY A 47 -10.39 9.10 -1.25
C GLY A 47 -10.97 8.15 -0.19
N LYS A 48 -10.76 6.84 -0.33
CA LYS A 48 -11.11 5.83 0.68
C LYS A 48 -9.90 5.54 1.55
N CYS A 49 -10.11 5.49 2.86
CA CYS A 49 -9.13 5.00 3.81
C CYS A 49 -9.48 3.55 4.19
N ILE A 50 -8.51 2.65 4.06
CA ILE A 50 -8.63 1.22 4.35
C ILE A 50 -7.66 0.88 5.48
N PRO A 51 -8.13 0.44 6.66
CA PRO A 51 -7.22 0.00 7.72
C PRO A 51 -6.51 -1.29 7.31
N ILE A 52 -5.21 -1.39 7.62
CA ILE A 52 -4.37 -2.55 7.37
C ILE A 52 -3.74 -3.01 8.67
N GLU A 53 -3.97 -4.28 8.98
CA GLU A 53 -3.25 -5.05 9.99
C GLU A 53 -2.20 -5.92 9.28
N PRO A 54 -0.91 -5.81 9.64
CA PRO A 54 0.14 -6.59 9.01
C PRO A 54 -0.06 -8.10 9.22
N LEU A 55 0.24 -8.89 8.17
CA LEU A 55 0.32 -10.33 8.32
C LEU A 55 1.57 -10.71 9.11
N SER A 56 1.53 -11.79 9.90
CA SER A 56 2.73 -12.28 10.59
C SER A 56 2.80 -13.80 10.70
N LYS A 57 4.02 -14.33 10.71
CA LYS A 57 4.32 -15.75 10.95
C LYS A 57 5.56 -15.97 11.82
N GLY A 58 6.09 -14.91 12.43
CA GLY A 58 7.34 -14.95 13.21
C GLY A 58 8.62 -15.28 12.42
N LEU A 59 8.54 -15.34 11.08
CA LEU A 59 9.68 -15.62 10.22
C LEU A 59 10.26 -14.32 9.62
N PRO A 60 11.58 -14.25 9.36
CA PRO A 60 12.13 -13.18 8.52
C PRO A 60 11.43 -13.14 7.15
N VAL A 61 11.11 -11.95 6.64
CA VAL A 61 10.32 -11.79 5.40
C VAL A 61 10.87 -12.58 4.21
N LYS A 62 12.21 -12.65 4.05
CA LYS A 62 12.84 -13.46 2.99
C LYS A 62 12.55 -14.96 3.11
N LYS A 63 12.50 -15.49 4.34
CA LYS A 63 12.16 -16.89 4.61
C LYS A 63 10.65 -17.14 4.46
N PHE A 64 9.83 -16.16 4.84
CA PHE A 64 8.39 -16.23 4.61
C PHE A 64 8.05 -16.18 3.12
N TYR A 65 8.72 -15.34 2.33
CA TYR A 65 8.51 -15.23 0.90
C TYR A 65 8.97 -16.50 0.16
N ASP A 66 10.13 -17.05 0.53
CA ASP A 66 10.64 -18.33 0.02
C ASP A 66 10.58 -18.42 -1.52
N PHE A 67 11.27 -17.48 -2.18
CA PHE A 67 11.38 -17.49 -3.64
C PHE A 67 12.38 -18.56 -4.08
N ARG A 68 11.94 -19.47 -4.95
CA ARG A 68 12.75 -20.60 -5.40
C ARG A 68 12.92 -20.62 -6.91
N THR A 69 14.15 -20.85 -7.33
CA THR A 69 14.56 -21.06 -8.72
C THR A 69 15.38 -22.36 -8.80
N PRO A 70 15.64 -22.92 -9.99
CA PRO A 70 16.55 -24.06 -10.14
C PRO A 70 17.96 -23.80 -9.57
N PHE A 71 18.38 -22.54 -9.51
CA PHE A 71 19.69 -22.14 -9.00
C PHE A 71 19.79 -22.18 -7.47
N THR A 72 18.69 -21.88 -6.78
CA THR A 72 18.64 -21.94 -5.30
C THR A 72 18.09 -23.28 -4.81
N HIS A 73 17.23 -23.91 -5.60
CA HIS A 73 16.55 -25.16 -5.30
C HIS A 73 16.45 -25.99 -6.59
N PRO A 74 17.41 -26.90 -6.85
CA PRO A 74 17.50 -27.64 -8.12
C PRO A 74 16.25 -28.43 -8.52
N SER A 75 15.39 -28.78 -7.56
CA SER A 75 14.10 -29.45 -7.81
C SER A 75 12.94 -28.49 -8.12
N SER A 76 13.16 -27.18 -8.10
CA SER A 76 12.12 -26.15 -8.25
C SER A 76 12.28 -25.33 -9.54
N PHE A 77 11.63 -25.80 -10.60
CA PHE A 77 11.60 -25.14 -11.91
C PHE A 77 10.48 -24.10 -12.07
N ARG A 78 9.86 -23.70 -10.96
CA ARG A 78 8.66 -22.85 -11.00
C ARG A 78 8.95 -21.36 -11.00
N TYR A 79 10.13 -20.91 -10.57
CA TYR A 79 10.47 -19.48 -10.44
C TYR A 79 9.32 -18.76 -9.71
N ALA A 80 9.18 -19.07 -8.44
CA ALA A 80 7.98 -18.68 -7.70
C ALA A 80 8.22 -18.57 -6.20
N SER A 81 7.35 -17.82 -5.53
CA SER A 81 7.21 -17.78 -4.08
C SER A 81 6.48 -19.04 -3.60
N PHE A 82 7.13 -19.82 -2.74
CA PHE A 82 6.55 -21.03 -2.15
C PHE A 82 5.87 -20.74 -0.81
N GLY A 83 6.41 -19.80 -0.03
CA GLY A 83 5.92 -19.51 1.31
C GLY A 83 4.63 -18.68 1.34
N THR A 84 4.26 -18.06 0.21
CA THR A 84 2.99 -17.31 0.05
C THR A 84 1.90 -18.09 -0.67
N THR A 85 2.06 -19.40 -0.90
CA THR A 85 1.14 -20.21 -1.73
C THR A 85 -0.33 -20.12 -1.30
N ASN A 86 -0.60 -20.01 0.01
CA ASN A 86 -1.95 -19.87 0.56
C ASN A 86 -2.57 -18.48 0.28
N LEU A 87 -1.75 -17.47 0.02
CA LEU A 87 -2.19 -16.09 -0.27
C LEU A 87 -2.41 -15.86 -1.77
N GLN A 88 -1.71 -16.60 -2.62
CA GLN A 88 -1.74 -16.43 -4.07
C GLN A 88 -3.11 -16.75 -4.69
N GLN A 89 -3.54 -15.91 -5.62
CA GLN A 89 -4.70 -16.14 -6.47
C GLN A 89 -4.34 -16.01 -7.96
N LYS A 90 -5.00 -16.82 -8.79
CA LYS A 90 -4.80 -16.80 -10.23
C LYS A 90 -5.05 -15.39 -10.79
N ASN A 91 -4.12 -14.91 -11.61
CA ASN A 91 -4.16 -13.62 -12.30
C ASN A 91 -4.41 -12.43 -11.37
N THR A 92 -3.83 -12.47 -10.16
CA THR A 92 -4.04 -11.45 -9.13
C THR A 92 -2.70 -10.96 -8.62
N SER A 93 -2.51 -9.65 -8.58
CA SER A 93 -1.44 -9.02 -7.82
C SER A 93 -1.94 -8.77 -6.39
N ILE A 94 -1.17 -9.19 -5.40
CA ILE A 94 -1.46 -8.92 -3.98
C ILE A 94 -0.34 -8.06 -3.40
N LEU A 95 -0.71 -7.13 -2.52
CA LEU A 95 0.22 -6.42 -1.65
C LEU A 95 -0.21 -6.56 -0.20
N PHE A 96 0.73 -6.55 0.73
CA PHE A 96 0.44 -6.52 2.17
C PHE A 96 1.64 -6.04 2.97
N LEU A 97 1.38 -5.57 4.18
CA LEU A 97 2.40 -5.36 5.18
C LEU A 97 2.66 -6.68 5.91
N TYR A 98 3.93 -6.98 6.16
CA TYR A 98 4.36 -8.18 6.87
C TYR A 98 5.22 -7.81 8.07
N GLU A 99 4.81 -8.25 9.26
CA GLU A 99 5.54 -8.07 10.50
C GLU A 99 6.42 -9.29 10.77
N GLY A 100 7.73 -9.09 10.77
CA GLY A 100 8.72 -10.13 11.02
C GLY A 100 9.72 -9.72 12.10
N PRO A 101 10.65 -10.61 12.48
CA PRO A 101 11.64 -10.34 13.54
C PRO A 101 12.66 -9.22 13.21
N LYS A 102 12.56 -8.60 12.03
CA LYS A 102 13.38 -7.45 11.60
C LYS A 102 12.51 -6.22 11.28
N GLY A 103 11.33 -6.16 11.87
CA GLY A 103 10.34 -5.12 11.66
C GLY A 103 9.50 -5.29 10.40
N LEU A 104 8.76 -4.24 10.11
CA LEU A 104 7.75 -4.17 9.06
C LEU A 104 8.37 -4.18 7.65
N SER A 105 7.72 -4.93 6.76
CA SER A 105 8.07 -5.03 5.34
C SER A 105 6.84 -4.84 4.45
N LEU A 106 7.00 -4.20 3.30
CA LEU A 106 6.05 -4.28 2.19
C LEU A 106 6.34 -5.57 1.40
N VAL A 107 5.30 -6.37 1.15
CA VAL A 107 5.38 -7.57 0.32
C VAL A 107 4.41 -7.45 -0.85
N VAL A 108 4.88 -7.81 -2.04
CA VAL A 108 4.10 -7.86 -3.28
C VAL A 108 4.29 -9.24 -3.88
N VAL A 109 3.20 -9.87 -4.34
CA VAL A 109 3.25 -11.13 -5.09
C VAL A 109 2.31 -11.05 -6.29
N HIS A 110 2.78 -11.49 -7.44
CA HIS A 110 2.02 -11.55 -8.69
C HIS A 110 1.65 -12.99 -9.02
N ASP A 111 0.36 -13.21 -9.26
CA ASP A 111 -0.23 -14.45 -9.76
C ASP A 111 -0.11 -15.65 -8.79
N LYS A 112 -0.40 -16.85 -9.29
CA LYS A 112 -0.39 -18.10 -8.53
C LYS A 112 0.44 -19.17 -9.19
N LYS A 113 1.37 -19.71 -8.39
CA LYS A 113 2.22 -20.84 -8.77
C LYS A 113 1.38 -22.01 -9.26
N GLY A 114 1.72 -22.52 -10.45
CA GLY A 114 1.10 -23.71 -11.04
C GLY A 114 -0.13 -23.47 -11.92
N VAL A 115 -0.85 -22.35 -11.75
CA VAL A 115 -2.14 -22.10 -12.45
C VAL A 115 -2.31 -20.70 -13.04
N GLY A 116 -1.38 -19.80 -12.75
CA GLY A 116 -1.36 -18.44 -13.28
C GLY A 116 -1.15 -18.33 -14.78
N SER A 117 -1.69 -17.28 -15.40
CA SER A 117 -1.45 -17.01 -16.82
C SER A 117 -0.12 -16.34 -17.11
N GLY A 118 0.58 -15.84 -16.10
CA GLY A 118 1.65 -14.87 -16.32
C GLY A 118 1.10 -13.43 -16.30
N GLY A 119 2.00 -12.46 -16.45
CA GLY A 119 1.66 -11.05 -16.46
C GLY A 119 2.89 -10.16 -16.55
N ALA A 120 2.66 -8.87 -16.79
CA ALA A 120 3.65 -7.81 -16.66
C ALA A 120 3.12 -6.74 -15.70
N VAL A 121 3.97 -6.29 -14.78
CA VAL A 121 3.62 -5.29 -13.76
C VAL A 121 4.81 -4.37 -13.56
N THR A 122 4.57 -3.06 -13.53
CA THR A 122 5.56 -2.06 -13.10
C THR A 122 4.98 -1.29 -11.93
N PHE A 123 5.69 -1.27 -10.81
CA PHE A 123 5.38 -0.41 -9.67
C PHE A 123 6.47 0.65 -9.53
N ARG A 124 6.05 1.92 -9.58
CA ARG A 124 6.87 3.06 -9.14
C ARG A 124 6.46 3.45 -7.73
N ILE A 125 7.33 3.20 -6.78
CA ILE A 125 7.11 3.45 -5.35
C ILE A 125 7.94 4.66 -4.93
N THR A 126 7.30 5.72 -4.47
CA THR A 126 7.95 6.97 -4.07
C THR A 126 7.84 7.18 -2.57
N ASN A 127 8.80 7.92 -2.00
CA ASN A 127 8.85 8.28 -0.58
C ASN A 127 9.06 7.09 0.37
N LEU A 128 9.70 6.01 -0.10
CA LEU A 128 10.09 4.90 0.77
C LEU A 128 11.10 5.37 1.84
N PRO A 129 11.09 4.77 3.04
CA PRO A 129 12.12 5.02 4.03
C PRO A 129 13.53 4.70 3.51
N ALA A 130 14.45 5.66 3.52
CA ALA A 130 15.76 5.50 2.88
C ALA A 130 16.66 4.43 3.53
N ASP A 131 16.43 4.07 4.79
CA ASP A 131 17.20 3.03 5.48
C ASP A 131 16.72 1.60 5.14
N GLY A 132 15.58 1.49 4.45
CA GLY A 132 15.06 0.25 3.93
C GLY A 132 15.86 -0.28 2.73
N ASP A 133 15.58 -1.54 2.40
CA ASP A 133 16.20 -2.24 1.26
C ASP A 133 15.31 -3.37 0.73
N ILE A 134 15.56 -3.80 -0.50
CA ILE A 134 14.85 -4.89 -1.14
C ILE A 134 15.39 -6.22 -0.60
N ALA A 135 14.62 -6.85 0.30
CA ALA A 135 14.96 -8.12 0.92
C ALA A 135 14.83 -9.31 -0.04
N VAL A 136 13.88 -9.21 -0.97
CA VAL A 136 13.62 -10.19 -2.03
C VAL A 136 13.49 -9.46 -3.35
N LYS A 137 14.42 -9.77 -4.26
CA LYS A 137 14.28 -9.57 -5.70
C LYS A 137 14.06 -10.97 -6.28
N ASP A 138 12.90 -11.19 -6.85
CA ASP A 138 12.68 -12.35 -7.70
C ASP A 138 13.57 -12.28 -8.95
N ASP A 139 13.71 -13.43 -9.58
CA ASP A 139 14.46 -13.66 -10.80
C ASP A 139 15.93 -13.20 -10.87
N LYS A 140 16.57 -12.90 -9.73
CA LYS A 140 18.04 -12.70 -9.68
C LYS A 140 18.82 -14.01 -9.95
N TYR A 141 19.11 -14.30 -11.23
CA TYR A 141 19.95 -15.43 -11.67
C TYR A 141 20.74 -15.12 -12.97
N PRO A 142 21.81 -15.88 -13.30
CA PRO A 142 22.78 -15.51 -14.35
C PRO A 142 22.36 -15.98 -15.75
N LEU A 143 21.07 -15.88 -16.11
CA LEU A 143 20.59 -16.19 -17.46
C LEU A 143 20.03 -14.95 -18.14
N GLN A 144 20.04 -14.93 -19.47
CA GLN A 144 19.43 -13.85 -20.27
C GLN A 144 17.92 -13.72 -20.07
N THR A 145 17.26 -14.74 -19.51
CA THR A 145 15.84 -14.68 -19.16
C THR A 145 15.56 -13.97 -17.84
N ASN A 146 16.59 -13.51 -17.12
CA ASN A 146 16.45 -12.57 -16.02
C ASN A 146 16.43 -11.15 -16.58
N TYR A 147 15.22 -10.62 -16.80
CA TYR A 147 15.02 -9.28 -17.37
C TYR A 147 14.12 -8.39 -16.51
N ASP A 148 13.82 -8.81 -15.27
CA ASP A 148 13.17 -7.95 -14.28
C ASP A 148 14.07 -6.76 -13.96
N GLN A 149 13.47 -5.58 -13.93
CA GLN A 149 14.20 -4.33 -13.75
C GLN A 149 14.01 -3.77 -12.35
N TRP A 150 15.11 -3.31 -11.76
CA TRP A 150 15.14 -2.78 -10.39
C TRP A 150 15.95 -1.50 -10.34
N ASN A 151 15.28 -0.38 -10.13
CA ASN A 151 15.93 0.92 -9.95
C ASN A 151 15.56 1.49 -8.58
N LEU A 152 16.47 1.36 -7.61
CA LEU A 152 16.35 1.95 -6.27
C LEU A 152 17.28 3.15 -6.19
N SER A 153 16.71 4.35 -6.04
CA SER A 153 17.45 5.58 -5.79
C SER A 153 17.15 6.09 -4.38
N LYS A 154 18.17 6.66 -3.72
CA LYS A 154 18.07 7.26 -2.39
C LYS A 154 18.51 8.72 -2.47
N TYR A 155 17.73 9.63 -1.93
CA TYR A 155 17.96 11.07 -2.02
C TYR A 155 17.33 11.80 -0.83
N ARG A 156 17.50 13.13 -0.76
CA ARG A 156 16.75 13.98 0.19
C ARG A 156 15.60 14.66 -0.53
N ASN A 157 14.40 14.59 0.03
CA ASN A 157 13.24 15.30 -0.53
C ASN A 157 13.32 16.82 -0.26
N SER A 158 12.31 17.58 -0.68
CA SER A 158 12.21 19.03 -0.47
C SER A 158 12.32 19.46 0.99
N ASP A 159 11.89 18.60 1.92
CA ASP A 159 11.91 18.85 3.37
C ASP A 159 13.23 18.41 4.01
N GLY A 160 14.21 17.98 3.21
CA GLY A 160 15.49 17.48 3.67
C GLY A 160 15.45 16.06 4.25
N LYS A 161 14.30 15.38 4.29
CA LYS A 161 14.18 13.99 4.76
C LYS A 161 14.84 13.03 3.77
N LYS A 162 15.63 12.07 4.27
CA LYS A 162 16.17 10.99 3.42
C LYS A 162 15.04 10.04 3.03
N VAL A 163 14.86 9.84 1.73
CA VAL A 163 13.82 9.00 1.14
C VAL A 163 14.39 8.14 0.01
N ALA A 164 13.61 7.16 -0.43
CA ALA A 164 13.91 6.30 -1.56
C ALA A 164 12.78 6.31 -2.59
N THR A 165 13.15 6.12 -3.85
CA THR A 165 12.23 5.76 -4.94
C THR A 165 12.66 4.41 -5.51
N LEU A 166 11.69 3.51 -5.67
CA LEU A 166 11.89 2.21 -6.28
C LEU A 166 10.99 2.09 -7.51
N GLU A 167 11.59 1.89 -8.68
CA GLU A 167 10.89 1.36 -9.86
C GLU A 167 11.25 -0.12 -9.98
N ALA A 168 10.23 -0.96 -9.88
CA ALA A 168 10.36 -2.40 -10.04
C ALA A 168 9.41 -2.86 -11.14
N SER A 169 9.97 -3.53 -12.15
CA SER A 169 9.22 -4.05 -13.29
C SER A 169 9.43 -5.54 -13.41
N TRP A 170 8.33 -6.27 -13.48
CA TRP A 170 8.25 -7.73 -13.57
C TRP A 170 7.60 -8.14 -14.86
N ALA A 171 8.04 -9.27 -15.40
CA ALA A 171 7.30 -9.95 -16.46
C ALA A 171 7.53 -11.46 -16.41
N HIS A 172 6.47 -12.20 -16.10
CA HIS A 172 6.54 -13.65 -15.93
C HIS A 172 5.62 -14.43 -16.86
N GLY A 173 6.08 -15.65 -17.15
CA GLY A 173 5.31 -16.64 -17.88
C GLY A 173 4.25 -17.35 -17.04
N LYS A 174 3.48 -18.20 -17.72
CA LYS A 174 2.45 -19.05 -17.13
C LYS A 174 2.99 -19.90 -15.97
N LYS A 175 2.15 -20.12 -14.96
CA LYS A 175 2.39 -21.00 -13.79
C LYS A 175 3.53 -20.55 -12.86
N ARG A 176 4.10 -19.36 -13.07
CA ARG A 176 5.12 -18.72 -12.21
C ARG A 176 4.47 -17.68 -11.30
N THR A 177 5.27 -17.10 -10.40
CA THR A 177 4.86 -15.91 -9.64
C THR A 177 6.04 -14.97 -9.58
N ASP A 178 5.77 -13.68 -9.65
CA ASP A 178 6.76 -12.63 -9.42
C ASP A 178 6.42 -11.80 -8.18
N GLY A 179 7.18 -10.74 -7.92
CA GLY A 179 7.00 -9.77 -6.86
C GLY A 179 8.21 -9.64 -5.93
N MET A 180 8.09 -8.80 -4.92
CA MET A 180 9.20 -8.43 -4.05
C MET A 180 8.84 -8.39 -2.56
N ALA A 181 9.88 -8.23 -1.75
CA ALA A 181 9.73 -7.74 -0.39
C ALA A 181 10.71 -6.60 -0.12
N TYR A 182 10.19 -5.45 0.29
CA TYR A 182 10.96 -4.31 0.78
C TYR A 182 10.88 -4.26 2.30
N ARG A 183 12.03 -4.33 2.99
CA ARG A 183 12.09 -4.34 4.45
C ARG A 183 12.58 -3.01 5.00
N GLY A 184 12.26 -2.75 6.26
CA GLY A 184 12.74 -1.56 6.97
C GLY A 184 11.86 -0.35 6.71
N LEU A 185 10.54 -0.54 6.81
CA LEU A 185 9.59 0.59 6.72
C LEU A 185 9.64 1.49 7.97
N GLY A 186 10.12 0.98 9.10
CA GLY A 186 10.11 1.72 10.37
C GLY A 186 8.69 1.90 10.91
N ASP A 187 8.58 2.75 11.93
CA ASP A 187 7.31 2.99 12.65
C ASP A 187 6.51 4.17 12.10
N ASP A 188 7.20 5.14 11.49
CA ASP A 188 6.62 6.32 10.85
C ASP A 188 7.02 6.41 9.37
N PHE A 189 6.06 6.18 8.49
CA PHE A 189 6.27 6.20 7.05
C PHE A 189 5.01 6.62 6.30
N GLU A 190 5.23 7.11 5.09
CA GLU A 190 4.21 7.32 4.09
C GLU A 190 4.87 7.11 2.73
N PHE A 191 4.34 6.19 1.92
CA PHE A 191 4.83 5.99 0.55
C PHE A 191 3.68 5.74 -0.41
N THR A 192 3.91 6.05 -1.68
CA THR A 192 2.89 5.88 -2.74
C THR A 192 3.37 4.87 -3.75
N ILE A 193 2.50 3.94 -4.13
CA ILE A 193 2.71 3.01 -5.24
C ILE A 193 1.87 3.49 -6.43
N ASN A 194 2.54 3.82 -7.52
CA ASN A 194 1.91 4.07 -8.82
C ASN A 194 1.98 2.77 -9.65
N PRO A 195 0.84 2.11 -9.92
CA PRO A 195 0.83 0.84 -10.63
C PRO A 195 0.64 1.02 -12.14
N GLU A 196 1.36 0.19 -12.89
CA GLU A 196 1.14 -0.04 -14.32
C GLU A 196 1.04 -1.55 -14.53
N PHE A 197 -0.13 -2.02 -14.98
CA PHE A 197 -0.40 -3.43 -15.23
C PHE A 197 -0.54 -3.73 -16.71
N ASN A 198 -0.18 -4.96 -17.09
CA ASN A 198 -0.38 -5.50 -18.43
C ASN A 198 0.28 -4.58 -19.47
N GLN A 199 -0.42 -4.21 -20.55
CA GLN A 199 0.10 -3.37 -21.64
C GLN A 199 0.69 -2.02 -21.20
N LYS A 200 0.37 -1.54 -19.99
CA LYS A 200 0.96 -0.31 -19.45
C LYS A 200 2.31 -0.54 -18.78
N ALA A 201 2.62 -1.76 -18.36
CA ALA A 201 3.87 -2.09 -17.70
C ALA A 201 5.06 -2.01 -18.67
N ILE A 202 6.22 -1.59 -18.17
CA ILE A 202 7.44 -1.36 -18.97
C ILE A 202 7.88 -2.63 -19.72
N LEU A 203 7.76 -3.80 -19.08
CA LEU A 203 8.20 -5.08 -19.64
C LEU A 203 7.11 -5.83 -20.40
N SER A 204 5.96 -5.19 -20.66
CA SER A 204 4.85 -5.86 -21.34
C SER A 204 5.17 -6.20 -22.80
N ASN A 205 4.65 -7.35 -23.26
CA ASN A 205 4.60 -7.75 -24.66
C ASN A 205 3.38 -8.67 -24.90
N ASP A 206 3.11 -8.96 -26.17
CA ASP A 206 1.92 -9.72 -26.60
C ASP A 206 1.90 -11.19 -26.15
N THR A 207 3.01 -11.70 -25.60
CA THR A 207 3.12 -13.10 -25.15
C THR A 207 2.85 -13.27 -23.65
N HIS A 208 2.86 -12.17 -22.89
CA HIS A 208 2.60 -12.21 -21.46
C HIS A 208 1.11 -12.44 -21.17
N GLY A 209 0.86 -13.12 -20.04
CA GLY A 209 -0.49 -13.26 -19.53
C GLY A 209 -1.06 -11.94 -19.02
N GLU A 210 -2.19 -12.03 -18.33
CA GLU A 210 -2.90 -10.85 -17.84
C GLU A 210 -3.16 -10.94 -16.33
N ILE A 211 -2.76 -9.90 -15.61
CA ILE A 211 -3.23 -9.64 -14.26
C ILE A 211 -4.60 -8.97 -14.35
N LYS A 212 -5.59 -9.53 -13.65
CA LYS A 212 -7.00 -9.12 -13.71
C LYS A 212 -7.50 -8.47 -12.42
N ARG A 213 -6.76 -8.64 -11.33
CA ARG A 213 -7.10 -8.11 -10.02
C ARG A 213 -5.87 -7.59 -9.31
N TRP A 214 -6.07 -6.57 -8.51
CA TRP A 214 -5.10 -6.08 -7.54
C TRP A 214 -5.79 -5.97 -6.19
N GLU A 215 -5.17 -6.52 -5.16
CA GLU A 215 -5.76 -6.64 -3.83
C GLU A 215 -4.75 -6.27 -2.75
N VAL A 216 -5.22 -5.65 -1.67
CA VAL A 216 -4.46 -5.56 -0.41
C VAL A 216 -4.97 -6.63 0.56
N LEU A 217 -4.03 -7.27 1.28
CA LEU A 217 -4.34 -8.27 2.32
C LEU A 217 -4.09 -7.68 3.71
N SER A 218 -4.92 -8.07 4.68
CA SER A 218 -4.86 -7.60 6.06
C SER A 218 -5.32 -8.69 7.05
N GLY A 219 -4.71 -8.72 8.24
CA GLY A 219 -5.15 -9.55 9.38
C GLY A 219 -4.53 -10.95 9.43
N ASP A 220 -5.35 -11.99 9.63
CA ASP A 220 -4.87 -13.37 9.78
C ASP A 220 -4.20 -13.89 8.51
N ILE A 221 -2.94 -14.31 8.61
CA ILE A 221 -2.17 -14.84 7.50
C ILE A 221 -2.76 -16.11 6.87
N ASN A 222 -3.56 -16.87 7.60
CA ASN A 222 -4.19 -18.10 7.09
C ASN A 222 -5.50 -17.81 6.36
N ASN A 223 -6.17 -16.70 6.71
CA ASN A 223 -7.42 -16.28 6.12
C ASN A 223 -7.54 -14.73 6.13
N PRO A 224 -6.73 -14.04 5.33
CA PRO A 224 -6.67 -12.59 5.40
C PRO A 224 -7.91 -11.97 4.77
N THR A 225 -8.31 -10.81 5.29
CA THR A 225 -9.24 -9.93 4.59
C THR A 225 -8.61 -9.46 3.30
N ARG A 226 -9.38 -9.47 2.21
CA ARG A 226 -8.96 -9.05 0.88
C ARG A 226 -9.77 -7.84 0.44
N THR A 227 -9.09 -6.73 0.17
CA THR A 227 -9.74 -5.53 -0.36
C THR A 227 -9.27 -5.29 -1.79
N LYS A 228 -10.22 -5.24 -2.73
CA LYS A 228 -9.93 -4.95 -4.13
C LYS A 228 -9.47 -3.50 -4.29
N LEU A 229 -8.38 -3.33 -5.03
CA LEU A 229 -7.81 -2.05 -5.42
C LEU A 229 -8.12 -1.74 -6.89
N ASN A 230 -8.11 -0.46 -7.21
CA ASN A 230 -8.19 0.04 -8.58
C ASN A 230 -6.82 -0.10 -9.25
N MET A 231 -6.75 -0.91 -10.31
CA MET A 231 -5.50 -1.22 -11.02
C MET A 231 -4.91 -0.03 -11.78
N ASN A 232 -5.65 1.06 -11.96
CA ASN A 232 -5.20 2.23 -12.75
C ASN A 232 -4.97 3.48 -11.88
N LYS A 233 -4.94 3.32 -10.56
CA LYS A 233 -4.84 4.43 -9.61
C LYS A 233 -3.76 4.16 -8.59
N PRO A 234 -3.05 5.19 -8.12
CA PRO A 234 -2.06 5.03 -7.07
C PRO A 234 -2.71 4.57 -5.76
N VAL A 235 -1.90 3.98 -4.88
CA VAL A 235 -2.24 3.78 -3.47
C VAL A 235 -1.18 4.45 -2.61
N THR A 236 -1.60 5.11 -1.53
CA THR A 236 -0.67 5.61 -0.50
C THR A 236 -0.81 4.72 0.72
N ILE A 237 0.30 4.27 1.30
CA ILE A 237 0.33 3.48 2.52
C ILE A 237 1.10 4.26 3.56
N LEU A 238 0.53 4.41 4.75
CA LEU A 238 1.11 5.18 5.83
C LEU A 238 0.84 4.56 7.21
N SER A 239 1.70 4.92 8.16
CA SER A 239 1.45 4.75 9.58
C SER A 239 0.33 5.69 10.04
N GLY A 240 -0.66 5.17 10.73
CA GLY A 240 -1.81 5.92 11.23
C GLY A 240 -3.11 5.13 11.23
N SER A 241 -4.18 5.76 11.69
CA SER A 241 -5.53 5.21 11.67
C SER A 241 -6.42 6.00 10.72
N CYS A 242 -7.42 5.34 10.15
CA CYS A 242 -8.46 6.04 9.41
C CYS A 242 -9.19 6.98 10.36
N GLN A 243 -9.11 8.28 10.10
CA GLN A 243 -9.86 9.26 10.87
C GLN A 243 -11.35 9.09 10.55
N PRO A 244 -12.25 9.01 11.54
CA PRO A 244 -13.66 9.10 11.28
C PRO A 244 -13.91 10.46 10.61
N LYS A 245 -14.58 10.47 9.45
CA LYS A 245 -15.07 11.72 8.86
C LYS A 245 -16.05 12.35 9.85
N THR A 246 -15.58 13.33 10.63
CA THR A 246 -16.44 14.15 11.47
C THR A 246 -17.37 14.91 10.53
N THR A 247 -18.57 14.37 10.34
CA THR A 247 -19.64 15.09 9.64
C THR A 247 -20.15 16.10 10.64
N THR A 248 -19.59 17.31 10.63
CA THR A 248 -20.15 18.43 11.38
C THR A 248 -21.50 18.75 10.74
N GLN A 249 -22.59 18.16 11.24
CA GLN A 249 -23.94 18.61 10.93
C GLN A 249 -24.06 20.03 11.46
N GLN A 250 -23.85 21.01 10.58
CA GLN A 250 -24.18 22.39 10.84
C GLN A 250 -25.71 22.46 10.99
N THR A 251 -26.18 22.36 12.23
CA THR A 251 -27.58 22.56 12.56
C THR A 251 -27.85 24.06 12.46
N THR A 252 -28.24 24.52 11.27
CA THR A 252 -28.77 25.87 11.09
C THR A 252 -30.11 25.93 11.82
N LYS A 253 -30.09 26.40 13.08
CA LYS A 253 -31.32 26.82 13.77
C LYS A 253 -31.84 28.08 13.06
N THR A 254 -32.74 27.91 12.11
CA THR A 254 -33.53 29.01 11.57
C THR A 254 -34.62 29.36 12.58
N THR A 255 -34.39 30.40 13.36
CA THR A 255 -35.43 31.03 14.19
C THR A 255 -36.42 31.73 13.26
N GLN A 256 -37.61 31.16 13.10
CA GLN A 256 -38.75 31.82 12.46
C GLN A 256 -39.36 32.82 13.45
N THR A 257 -39.14 34.11 13.22
CA THR A 257 -39.90 35.18 13.88
C THR A 257 -41.16 35.45 13.08
N THR A 258 -42.31 35.12 13.65
CA THR A 258 -43.63 35.46 13.15
C THR A 258 -43.87 36.98 13.29
N GLN A 259 -44.08 37.68 12.17
CA GLN A 259 -44.76 38.97 12.15
C GLN A 259 -45.92 38.92 11.18
N THR A 260 -47.11 39.26 11.69
CA THR A 260 -48.38 39.34 10.96
C THR A 260 -48.86 40.79 11.01
N LYS A 261 -49.53 41.22 9.92
CA LYS A 261 -50.43 42.39 9.76
C LYS A 261 -49.73 43.75 9.52
N THR A 262 -50.11 44.62 8.58
CA THR A 262 -51.35 44.83 7.77
C THR A 262 -51.06 45.64 6.50
N SER A 263 -51.91 45.45 5.49
CA SER A 263 -52.03 46.03 4.15
C SER A 263 -51.90 47.55 3.95
N SER A 264 -51.49 47.94 2.73
CA SER A 264 -52.23 48.94 1.94
C SER A 264 -52.13 48.67 0.44
N ASN A 265 -53.29 48.66 -0.21
CA ASN A 265 -53.49 48.56 -1.67
C ASN A 265 -52.95 49.79 -2.41
N GLN A 266 -52.33 49.58 -3.57
CA GLN A 266 -52.58 50.44 -4.73
C GLN A 266 -52.21 49.72 -6.03
N ALA A 267 -53.19 49.57 -6.91
CA ALA A 267 -53.06 49.04 -8.26
C ALA A 267 -52.93 50.21 -9.23
N THR A 268 -51.95 50.13 -10.16
CA THR A 268 -52.05 50.77 -11.48
C THR A 268 -51.32 49.92 -12.52
N THR A 269 -51.92 49.90 -13.69
CA THR A 269 -51.86 49.01 -14.85
C THR A 269 -50.72 49.29 -15.85
N THR A 270 -50.29 48.22 -16.51
CA THR A 270 -49.92 48.09 -17.95
C THR A 270 -48.66 48.81 -18.48
N GLU A 271 -47.65 48.05 -18.95
CA GLU A 271 -47.37 47.93 -20.39
C GLU A 271 -46.40 46.77 -20.72
N LYS A 272 -46.72 46.04 -21.80
CA LYS A 272 -45.88 45.03 -22.45
C LYS A 272 -44.83 45.73 -23.31
N GLN A 273 -43.58 45.29 -23.24
CA GLN A 273 -42.78 45.12 -24.45
C GLN A 273 -41.69 44.06 -24.26
N ALA A 274 -41.65 43.15 -25.23
CA ALA A 274 -40.65 42.10 -25.34
C ALA A 274 -39.35 42.68 -25.90
N THR A 275 -38.21 42.28 -25.34
CA THR A 275 -36.94 42.25 -26.08
C THR A 275 -36.03 41.19 -25.49
N LYS A 276 -35.43 40.41 -26.39
CA LYS A 276 -34.39 39.41 -26.16
C LYS A 276 -33.23 40.03 -25.41
N SER A 277 -32.77 39.37 -24.35
CA SER A 277 -31.48 39.64 -23.71
C SER A 277 -30.68 38.35 -23.65
N THR A 278 -29.65 38.32 -24.49
CA THR A 278 -28.39 37.61 -24.32
C THR A 278 -27.83 37.90 -22.93
N ASN A 279 -27.44 36.88 -22.17
CA ASN A 279 -26.50 37.06 -21.06
C ASN A 279 -25.54 35.89 -20.97
N ASN A 280 -24.32 36.16 -21.45
CA ASN A 280 -23.09 35.64 -20.88
C ASN A 280 -23.08 35.90 -19.37
N ASN A 281 -22.76 34.87 -18.60
CA ASN A 281 -21.86 35.03 -17.47
C ASN A 281 -21.18 33.69 -17.21
N GLN A 282 -20.07 33.50 -17.92
CA GLN A 282 -19.04 32.53 -17.56
C GLN A 282 -18.52 32.90 -16.18
N SER A 283 -18.74 31.99 -15.23
CA SER A 283 -18.17 32.06 -13.90
C SER A 283 -16.66 31.84 -13.97
N VAL A 284 -15.96 32.88 -13.52
CA VAL A 284 -14.57 33.12 -13.07
C VAL A 284 -13.68 31.93 -12.63
N PHE A 285 -14.11 30.68 -12.67
CA PHE A 285 -13.28 29.50 -12.36
C PHE A 285 -12.58 28.83 -13.56
N GLY A 286 -12.78 29.34 -14.78
CA GLY A 286 -12.20 28.79 -16.01
C GLY A 286 -10.89 29.44 -16.51
N GLN A 287 -10.37 30.47 -15.82
CA GLN A 287 -9.21 31.24 -16.29
C GLN A 287 -7.91 31.02 -15.51
N LEU A 288 -7.90 30.17 -14.47
CA LEU A 288 -6.66 29.87 -13.73
C LEU A 288 -5.90 28.62 -14.24
N TRP A 289 -6.46 27.87 -15.19
CA TRP A 289 -5.87 26.62 -15.70
C TRP A 289 -5.30 26.71 -17.13
N ASN A 290 -5.53 27.79 -17.85
CA ASN A 290 -4.95 27.97 -19.19
C ASN A 290 -3.56 28.63 -19.16
N ASP A 291 -3.15 29.25 -18.05
CA ASP A 291 -1.86 29.94 -17.91
C ASP A 291 -0.73 29.07 -17.31
N VAL A 292 -0.94 27.76 -17.13
CA VAL A 292 0.11 26.82 -16.70
C VAL A 292 0.54 25.86 -17.84
N SER A 293 -0.12 25.90 -19.01
CA SER A 293 0.19 25.00 -20.13
C SER A 293 1.13 25.59 -21.21
N SER A 294 1.61 26.82 -21.06
CA SER A 294 2.48 27.50 -22.04
C SER A 294 3.95 27.65 -21.61
N ALA A 295 4.41 26.95 -20.56
CA ALA A 295 5.76 27.10 -20.01
C ALA A 295 6.69 25.86 -20.10
N PHE A 296 6.43 24.88 -20.98
CA PHE A 296 7.34 23.72 -21.16
C PHE A 296 7.58 23.25 -22.61
N HIS A 297 7.52 24.16 -23.58
CA HIS A 297 8.10 23.92 -24.91
C HIS A 297 9.11 25.01 -25.28
N SER A 298 10.31 24.93 -24.69
CA SER A 298 11.55 25.42 -25.30
C SER A 298 12.73 24.92 -24.47
N ILE A 299 13.36 23.82 -24.90
CA ILE A 299 14.80 23.48 -24.85
C ILE A 299 14.90 22.15 -25.64
N GLU A 300 14.79 22.24 -26.96
CA GLU A 300 15.41 21.29 -27.88
C GLU A 300 16.06 22.11 -29.00
N SER A 301 17.36 22.38 -28.83
CA SER A 301 18.35 22.67 -29.89
C SER A 301 19.60 23.28 -29.26
N PHE A 302 20.44 22.47 -28.58
CA PHE A 302 21.84 22.89 -28.34
C PHE A 302 22.87 21.77 -28.14
N PHE A 303 22.65 20.52 -28.58
CA PHE A 303 23.74 19.53 -28.64
C PHE A 303 23.70 18.66 -29.89
N THR A 304 23.98 19.30 -31.02
CA THR A 304 24.58 18.65 -32.19
C THR A 304 25.82 19.45 -32.60
N SER A 305 26.85 19.41 -31.76
CA SER A 305 28.24 19.52 -32.18
C SER A 305 29.16 18.96 -31.08
N LEU A 306 30.03 18.04 -31.49
CA LEU A 306 31.04 17.27 -30.73
C LEU A 306 30.61 15.92 -30.10
N PHE A 307 31.12 14.88 -30.78
CA PHE A 307 31.18 13.43 -30.51
C PHE A 307 29.99 12.60 -30.99
#